data_AF-A0A967CT78-F1
#
_entry.id   AF-A0A967CT78-F1
#
_cell.length_a   1.000
_cell.length_b   1.000
_cell.length_c   1.000
_cell.angle_alpha   90.00
_cell.angle_beta   90.00
_cell.angle_gamma   90.00
#
_symmetry.space_group_name_H-M   'P 1'
#
loop_
_entity.id
_entity.type
_entity.pdbx_description
1 polymer ?
#
loop_
_entity_poly.entity_id
_entity_poly.type
_entity_poly.pdbx_seq_one_letter_code
_entity_poly.pdbx_strand_id
1 'polypeptide(L)'
;MLDRCDRVQIAVHDAAKAAERYRLLLGCEVARRDHSRHLAAKRTVLAVGESEFELCEADGAGRTQDFLTRRGEGLMTAGYCTADLDNMAKRWEGLGVAYDRDGEQLYLASDVTFGLPIVISESTYRPRVGPVSFLYETTNTLISDWRRVAAVYAGLFGLDPTRFSEIGSERFGYIGTLTLFDPPNRLDRIELSQVTDNVHAMGRYAHKHGDSLYMCYVEVHDWPNVRQRLLDANARYTPRGAEPVTEPDGGWVHPKELHGLLLGVSRTGVAWDWSQSKRDDELFDFDYVDYEAGWYSTRDTKFMARELGRGEAEIAFPRSRFKYVLDEAITLQGWDGYALDIEDTNASRVMMRTYIVKDRLYRMLVTTKGDLKSMSAATRFLDSLRLAETRP
;
A
#
# COMPACT_ATOMS: atom_id res chain seq x y z
N MET A 1 16.47 -4.59 3.40
CA MET A 1 15.88 -4.80 2.06
C MET A 1 14.43 -4.34 2.16
N LEU A 2 13.85 -3.80 1.08
CA LEU A 2 12.70 -2.89 1.19
C LEU A 2 11.56 -3.49 2.02
N ASP A 3 10.95 -2.67 2.88
CA ASP A 3 9.85 -3.10 3.73
C ASP A 3 8.54 -2.37 3.47
N ARG A 4 8.56 -1.08 3.06
CA ARG A 4 7.35 -0.31 2.75
C ARG A 4 7.51 0.65 1.58
N CYS A 5 6.39 0.93 0.93
CA CYS A 5 6.20 2.17 0.21
C CYS A 5 6.05 3.30 1.24
N ASP A 6 7.00 4.23 1.19
CA ASP A 6 7.20 5.19 2.28
C ASP A 6 6.68 6.57 1.88
N ARG A 7 7.05 6.99 0.66
CA ARG A 7 6.81 8.36 0.21
C ARG A 7 6.78 8.49 -1.30
N VAL A 8 6.38 9.67 -1.75
CA VAL A 8 6.63 10.14 -3.12
C VAL A 8 7.11 11.59 -3.10
N GLN A 9 7.95 11.95 -4.06
CA GLN A 9 8.43 13.32 -4.25
C GLN A 9 7.79 13.93 -5.49
N ILE A 10 7.21 15.11 -5.36
CA ILE A 10 6.36 15.74 -6.38
C ILE A 10 6.90 17.14 -6.67
N ALA A 11 7.30 17.41 -7.92
CA ALA A 11 7.65 18.76 -8.36
C ALA A 11 6.42 19.65 -8.36
N VAL A 12 6.49 20.80 -7.70
CA VAL A 12 5.43 21.81 -7.68
C VAL A 12 6.00 23.20 -7.90
N HIS A 13 5.17 24.09 -8.45
CA HIS A 13 5.52 25.52 -8.55
C HIS A 13 5.28 26.29 -7.26
N ASP A 14 4.29 25.86 -6.47
CA ASP A 14 3.89 26.50 -5.20
C ASP A 14 3.52 25.42 -4.20
N ALA A 15 4.42 25.15 -3.25
CA ALA A 15 4.23 24.10 -2.26
C ALA A 15 3.10 24.42 -1.26
N ALA A 16 2.82 25.70 -0.99
CA ALA A 16 1.75 26.08 -0.07
C ALA A 16 0.37 25.82 -0.70
N LYS A 17 0.20 26.20 -1.96
CA LYS A 17 -1.03 25.92 -2.73
C LYS A 17 -1.26 24.42 -2.90
N ALA A 18 -0.20 23.67 -3.21
CA ALA A 18 -0.27 22.22 -3.31
C ALA A 18 -0.65 21.59 -1.96
N ALA A 19 0.01 21.97 -0.86
CA ALA A 19 -0.31 21.45 0.47
C ALA A 19 -1.79 21.65 0.83
N GLU A 20 -2.35 22.82 0.54
CA GLU A 20 -3.76 23.10 0.79
C GLU A 20 -4.69 22.22 -0.05
N ARG A 21 -4.36 21.98 -1.33
CA ARG A 21 -5.16 21.11 -2.19
C ARG A 21 -5.12 19.67 -1.72
N TYR A 22 -3.95 19.15 -1.35
CA TYR A 22 -3.80 17.80 -0.82
C TYR A 22 -4.54 17.66 0.53
N ARG A 23 -4.48 18.67 1.41
CA ARG A 23 -5.21 18.68 2.70
C ARG A 23 -6.71 18.61 2.49
N LEU A 24 -7.24 19.37 1.54
CA LEU A 24 -8.65 19.37 1.19
C LEU A 24 -9.10 17.97 0.75
N LEU A 25 -8.39 17.37 -0.20
CA LEU A 25 -8.82 16.13 -0.86
C LEU A 25 -8.52 14.87 -0.05
N LEU A 26 -7.36 14.82 0.61
CA LEU A 26 -6.83 13.60 1.26
C LEU A 26 -6.72 13.72 2.78
N GLY A 27 -7.03 14.88 3.36
CA GLY A 27 -6.94 15.09 4.80
C GLY A 27 -5.52 15.04 5.37
N CYS A 28 -4.50 15.27 4.53
CA CYS A 28 -3.11 15.29 4.97
C CYS A 28 -2.77 16.56 5.77
N GLU A 29 -1.68 16.51 6.53
CA GLU A 29 -1.18 17.66 7.31
C GLU A 29 0.28 17.95 7.00
N VAL A 30 0.70 19.21 7.09
CA VAL A 30 2.12 19.56 6.96
C VAL A 30 2.86 19.06 8.19
N ALA A 31 3.71 18.05 8.02
CA ALA A 31 4.50 17.47 9.09
C ALA A 31 5.78 18.27 9.35
N ARG A 32 6.47 18.68 8.28
CA ARG A 32 7.70 19.47 8.37
C ARG A 32 8.02 20.20 7.06
N ARG A 33 8.99 21.10 7.14
CA ARG A 33 9.63 21.74 5.99
C ARG A 33 11.13 21.62 6.12
N ASP A 34 11.79 21.22 5.04
CA ASP A 34 13.24 21.08 4.99
C ASP A 34 13.76 21.38 3.57
N HIS A 35 15.03 21.09 3.32
CA HIS A 35 15.68 21.28 2.02
C HIS A 35 16.37 19.99 1.61
N SER A 36 16.33 19.66 0.31
CA SER A 36 17.12 18.59 -0.29
C SER A 36 18.15 19.18 -1.25
N ARG A 37 19.43 18.89 -0.98
CA ARG A 37 20.54 19.19 -1.89
C ARG A 37 20.45 18.36 -3.15
N HIS A 38 20.10 17.07 -3.03
CA HIS A 38 20.00 16.18 -4.19
C HIS A 38 18.98 16.71 -5.20
N LEU A 39 17.82 17.14 -4.70
CA LEU A 39 16.72 17.63 -5.52
C LEU A 39 16.87 19.11 -5.93
N ALA A 40 17.75 19.85 -5.26
CA ALA A 40 17.83 21.31 -5.30
C ALA A 40 16.46 21.96 -5.05
N ALA A 41 15.85 21.61 -3.91
CA ALA A 41 14.48 22.01 -3.60
C ALA A 41 14.23 22.26 -2.11
N LYS A 42 13.34 23.23 -1.85
CA LYS A 42 12.62 23.34 -0.58
C LYS A 42 11.50 22.32 -0.58
N ARG A 43 11.42 21.51 0.46
CA ARG A 43 10.40 20.47 0.60
C ARG A 43 9.39 20.85 1.67
N THR A 44 8.12 20.80 1.30
CA THR A 44 7.02 20.74 2.28
C THR A 44 6.56 19.29 2.37
N VAL A 45 6.80 18.66 3.52
CA VAL A 45 6.47 17.25 3.73
C VAL A 45 5.09 17.14 4.36
N LEU A 46 4.20 16.44 3.68
CA LEU A 46 2.84 16.14 4.13
C LEU A 46 2.80 14.75 4.75
N ALA A 47 2.25 14.61 5.96
CA ALA A 47 1.84 13.32 6.50
C ALA A 47 0.50 12.91 5.86
N VAL A 48 0.47 11.72 5.26
CA VAL A 48 -0.69 11.16 4.55
C VAL A 48 -0.83 9.69 4.96
N GLY A 49 -1.78 9.39 5.85
CA GLY A 49 -1.81 8.10 6.52
C GLY A 49 -0.50 7.85 7.27
N GLU A 50 0.09 6.67 7.10
CA GLU A 50 1.41 6.29 7.64
C GLU A 50 2.58 6.68 6.70
N SER A 51 2.29 7.38 5.60
CA SER A 51 3.23 7.71 4.53
C SER A 51 3.46 9.22 4.42
N GLU A 52 4.42 9.62 3.57
CA GLU A 52 4.73 11.03 3.33
C GLU A 52 4.62 11.42 1.86
N PHE A 53 4.01 12.57 1.57
CA PHE A 53 4.12 13.21 0.25
C PHE A 53 5.02 14.44 0.37
N GLU A 54 6.13 14.45 -0.36
CA GLU A 54 7.09 15.55 -0.35
C GLU A 54 6.84 16.48 -1.54
N LEU A 55 6.33 17.67 -1.25
CA LEU A 55 6.12 18.72 -2.25
C LEU A 55 7.44 19.48 -2.44
N CYS A 56 8.06 19.31 -3.60
CA CYS A 56 9.37 19.85 -3.96
C CYS A 56 9.21 21.13 -4.80
N GLU A 57 9.47 22.28 -4.19
CA GLU A 57 9.56 23.57 -4.88
C GLU A 57 11.03 23.87 -5.16
N ALA A 58 11.37 24.19 -6.41
CA ALA A 58 12.75 24.40 -6.82
C ALA A 58 13.42 25.56 -6.03
N ASP A 59 14.63 25.33 -5.53
CA ASP A 59 15.43 26.35 -4.81
C ASP A 59 16.64 26.81 -5.64
N GLY A 60 16.43 26.93 -6.95
CA GLY A 60 17.45 27.28 -7.94
C GLY A 60 17.61 26.22 -9.02
N ALA A 61 18.75 26.26 -9.72
CA ALA A 61 19.05 25.29 -10.77
C ALA A 61 19.32 23.90 -10.18
N GLY A 62 18.69 22.88 -10.75
CA GLY A 62 18.87 21.49 -10.34
C GLY A 62 17.67 20.61 -10.69
N ARG A 63 17.60 19.41 -10.09
CA ARG A 63 16.70 18.33 -10.52
C ARG A 63 15.23 18.73 -10.54
N THR A 64 14.78 19.47 -9.53
CA THR A 64 13.37 19.90 -9.43
C THR A 64 13.04 20.93 -10.51
N GLN A 65 13.89 21.94 -10.71
CA GLN A 65 13.72 22.93 -11.79
C GLN A 65 13.79 22.27 -13.18
N ASP A 66 14.71 21.33 -13.37
CA ASP A 66 14.85 20.59 -14.62
C ASP A 66 13.62 19.73 -14.90
N PHE A 67 13.04 19.12 -13.87
CA PHE A 67 11.79 18.37 -14.01
C PHE A 67 10.64 19.29 -14.40
N LEU A 68 10.43 20.39 -13.66
CA LEU A 68 9.40 21.38 -13.94
C LEU A 68 9.50 21.92 -15.37
N THR A 69 10.72 22.21 -15.83
CA THR A 69 10.97 22.74 -17.18
C THR A 69 10.61 21.70 -18.27
N ARG A 70 10.91 20.42 -18.03
CA ARG A 70 10.70 19.34 -19.02
C ARG A 70 9.29 18.75 -19.00
N ARG A 71 8.64 18.71 -17.84
CA ARG A 71 7.40 17.94 -17.60
C ARG A 71 6.26 18.79 -17.02
N GLY A 72 6.54 19.97 -16.46
CA GLY A 72 5.63 20.67 -15.57
C GLY A 72 5.63 20.06 -14.16
N GLU A 73 4.62 20.40 -13.36
CA GLU A 73 4.39 19.77 -12.05
C GLU A 73 4.13 18.28 -12.21
N GLY A 74 4.57 17.46 -11.24
CA GLY A 74 4.27 16.04 -11.25
C GLY A 74 5.18 15.16 -10.41
N LEU A 75 4.84 13.88 -10.40
CA LEU A 75 5.53 12.83 -9.65
C LEU A 75 6.96 12.63 -10.17
N MET A 76 7.96 12.90 -9.33
CA MET A 76 9.38 12.85 -9.68
C MET A 76 10.06 11.55 -9.26
N THR A 77 9.85 11.13 -8.01
CA THR A 77 10.62 10.06 -7.36
C THR A 77 9.70 9.18 -6.55
N ALA A 78 9.86 7.86 -6.70
CA ALA A 78 9.21 6.86 -5.86
C ALA A 78 10.04 6.64 -4.59
N GLY A 79 9.38 6.56 -3.43
CA GLY A 79 10.04 6.48 -2.14
C GLY A 79 9.68 5.22 -1.37
N TYR A 80 10.71 4.54 -0.88
CA TYR A 80 10.57 3.32 -0.07
C TYR A 80 11.40 3.42 1.21
N CYS A 81 11.21 2.49 2.12
CA CYS A 81 12.06 2.39 3.29
C CYS A 81 12.66 0.99 3.50
N THR A 82 13.66 0.94 4.37
CA THR A 82 14.36 -0.26 4.82
C THR A 82 14.73 -0.06 6.28
N ALA A 83 14.63 -1.11 7.09
CA ALA A 83 15.08 -1.10 8.48
C ALA A 83 16.61 -0.96 8.64
N ASP A 84 17.38 -1.10 7.55
CA ASP A 84 18.85 -0.97 7.55
C ASP A 84 19.30 -0.28 6.25
N LEU A 85 19.55 1.02 6.35
CA LEU A 85 19.93 1.87 5.22
C LEU A 85 21.39 1.63 4.80
N ASP A 86 22.26 1.35 5.75
CA ASP A 86 23.69 1.12 5.49
C ASP A 86 23.93 -0.23 4.80
N ASN A 87 23.16 -1.26 5.14
CA ASN A 87 23.21 -2.52 4.42
C ASN A 87 22.67 -2.39 2.99
N MET A 88 21.67 -1.52 2.75
CA MET A 88 21.22 -1.20 1.38
C MET A 88 22.34 -0.51 0.59
N ALA A 89 23.02 0.47 1.18
CA ALA A 89 24.17 1.14 0.56
C ALA A 89 25.30 0.15 0.23
N LYS A 90 25.70 -0.70 1.18
CA LYS A 90 26.72 -1.75 0.96
C LYS A 90 26.32 -2.72 -0.16
N ARG A 91 25.04 -3.05 -0.26
CA ARG A 91 24.53 -3.89 -1.36
C ARG A 91 24.75 -3.23 -2.71
N TRP A 92 24.41 -1.95 -2.85
CA TRP A 92 24.63 -1.21 -4.10
C TRP A 92 26.11 -1.06 -4.42
N GLU A 93 26.96 -0.80 -3.44
CA GLU A 93 28.42 -0.77 -3.61
C GLU A 93 28.94 -2.11 -4.13
N GLY A 94 28.49 -3.22 -3.53
CA GLY A 94 28.84 -4.57 -3.98
C GLY A 94 28.35 -4.92 -5.39
N LEU A 95 27.28 -4.27 -5.86
CA LEU A 95 26.76 -4.37 -7.22
C LEU A 95 27.38 -3.35 -8.18
N GLY A 96 28.25 -2.45 -7.71
CA GLY A 96 28.81 -1.37 -8.52
C GLY A 96 27.79 -0.31 -8.94
N VAL A 97 26.69 -0.17 -8.19
CA VAL A 97 25.61 0.78 -8.46
C VAL A 97 25.89 2.10 -7.75
N ALA A 98 25.99 3.18 -8.52
CA ALA A 98 26.16 4.52 -7.97
C ALA A 98 24.85 5.01 -7.34
N TYR A 99 24.96 5.65 -6.18
CA TYR A 99 23.87 6.31 -5.48
C TYR A 99 24.36 7.66 -4.94
N ASP A 100 23.42 8.56 -4.67
CA ASP A 100 23.70 9.79 -3.92
C ASP A 100 23.12 9.69 -2.51
N ARG A 101 23.74 10.35 -1.53
CA ARG A 101 23.24 10.45 -0.16
C ARG A 101 23.01 11.91 0.18
N ASP A 102 21.80 12.22 0.63
CA ASP A 102 21.39 13.56 1.05
C ASP A 102 20.65 13.44 2.39
N GLY A 103 21.35 13.76 3.48
CA GLY A 103 20.89 13.48 4.83
C GLY A 103 20.65 11.98 5.06
N GLU A 104 19.45 11.64 5.52
CA GLU A 104 19.00 10.28 5.85
C GLU A 104 18.40 9.54 4.65
N GLN A 105 18.60 10.06 3.44
CA GLN A 105 18.04 9.50 2.21
C GLN A 105 19.13 9.07 1.24
N LEU A 106 18.93 7.89 0.66
CA LEU A 106 19.71 7.37 -0.46
C LEU A 106 18.92 7.51 -1.76
N TYR A 107 19.57 7.98 -2.82
CA TYR A 107 18.95 8.23 -4.11
C TYR A 107 19.57 7.37 -5.19
N LEU A 108 18.73 6.66 -5.95
CA LEU A 108 19.09 5.97 -7.17
C LEU A 108 18.56 6.73 -8.39
N ALA A 109 19.43 6.86 -9.38
CA ALA A 109 19.09 7.44 -10.66
C ALA A 109 18.23 6.49 -11.50
N SER A 110 17.44 7.06 -12.43
CA SER A 110 16.49 6.31 -13.25
C SER A 110 17.12 5.35 -14.26
N ASP A 111 18.39 5.52 -14.60
CA ASP A 111 19.09 4.71 -15.59
C ASP A 111 19.35 3.27 -15.10
N VAL A 112 19.57 3.09 -13.80
CA VAL A 112 19.75 1.75 -13.19
C VAL A 112 18.44 1.10 -12.76
N THR A 113 17.34 1.84 -12.78
CA THR A 113 16.01 1.42 -12.30
C THR A 113 14.95 1.44 -13.41
N PHE A 114 15.35 1.45 -14.69
CA PHE A 114 14.43 1.46 -15.82
C PHE A 114 13.41 2.60 -15.71
N GLY A 115 13.90 3.84 -15.67
CA GLY A 115 13.06 5.03 -15.72
C GLY A 115 12.41 5.45 -14.40
N LEU A 116 12.64 4.72 -13.30
CA LEU A 116 12.04 4.99 -12.00
C LEU A 116 13.06 5.63 -11.04
N PRO A 117 13.16 6.97 -10.89
CA PRO A 117 13.95 7.56 -9.83
C PRO A 117 13.47 7.06 -8.46
N ILE A 118 14.40 6.66 -7.59
CA ILE A 118 14.08 6.09 -6.28
C ILE A 118 14.78 6.84 -5.17
N VAL A 119 14.06 7.08 -4.07
CA VAL A 119 14.61 7.49 -2.78
C VAL A 119 14.35 6.39 -1.74
N ILE A 120 15.33 6.07 -0.92
CA ILE A 120 15.20 5.14 0.20
C ILE A 120 15.53 5.86 1.49
N SER A 121 14.64 5.73 2.49
CA SER A 121 14.85 6.22 3.85
C SER A 121 14.91 5.06 4.85
N GLU A 122 15.33 5.35 6.08
CA GLU A 122 15.18 4.38 7.17
C GLU A 122 13.72 4.26 7.60
N SER A 123 13.30 3.03 7.90
CA SER A 123 11.94 2.74 8.33
C SER A 123 11.64 3.33 9.69
N THR A 124 10.62 4.19 9.73
CA THR A 124 10.21 4.89 10.95
C THR A 124 8.72 4.68 11.17
N TYR A 125 8.32 4.48 12.43
CA TYR A 125 6.90 4.48 12.78
C TYR A 125 6.31 5.88 12.59
N ARG A 126 5.21 5.98 11.83
CA ARG A 126 4.43 7.21 11.71
C ARG A 126 2.98 6.94 12.11
N PRO A 127 2.39 7.77 12.98
CA PRO A 127 0.96 7.69 13.25
C PRO A 127 0.18 8.04 11.99
N ARG A 128 -0.99 7.42 11.83
CA ARG A 128 -1.86 7.65 10.68
C ARG A 128 -2.49 9.05 10.71
N VAL A 129 -2.41 9.79 9.61
CA VAL A 129 -3.01 11.13 9.45
C VAL A 129 -4.07 11.14 8.34
N GLY A 130 -5.28 11.61 8.67
CA GLY A 130 -6.39 11.70 7.71
C GLY A 130 -7.03 10.34 7.36
N PRO A 131 -7.96 10.32 6.38
CA PRO A 131 -8.69 9.10 5.97
C PRO A 131 -7.85 8.11 5.14
N VAL A 132 -6.62 8.47 4.79
CA VAL A 132 -5.66 7.58 4.12
C VAL A 132 -5.02 6.64 5.14
N SER A 133 -4.87 5.38 4.79
CA SER A 133 -4.14 4.39 5.59
C SER A 133 -2.64 4.50 5.31
N PHE A 134 -2.21 4.28 4.07
CA PHE A 134 -0.81 4.37 3.63
C PHE A 134 -0.70 4.34 2.10
N LEU A 135 0.42 4.83 1.57
CA LEU A 135 0.89 4.56 0.22
C LEU A 135 1.34 3.10 0.13
N TYR A 136 0.90 2.35 -0.87
CA TYR A 136 1.27 0.94 -1.01
C TYR A 136 1.90 0.57 -2.36
N GLU A 137 1.83 1.45 -3.36
CA GLU A 137 2.35 1.15 -4.70
C GLU A 137 2.81 2.40 -5.43
N THR A 138 3.90 2.26 -6.18
CA THR A 138 4.21 3.12 -7.31
C THR A 138 4.34 2.27 -8.56
N THR A 139 3.83 2.78 -9.68
CA THR A 139 3.78 2.07 -10.95
C THR A 139 4.93 2.52 -11.86
N ASN A 140 5.83 1.59 -12.19
CA ASN A 140 6.81 1.74 -13.25
C ASN A 140 6.23 1.19 -14.56
N THR A 141 5.93 2.09 -15.48
CA THR A 141 5.50 1.71 -16.83
C THR A 141 6.70 1.39 -17.69
N LEU A 142 6.63 0.31 -18.45
CA LEU A 142 7.77 -0.27 -19.17
C LEU A 142 7.44 -0.42 -20.66
N ILE A 143 8.39 -0.02 -21.50
CA ILE A 143 8.59 -0.54 -22.85
C ILE A 143 9.49 -1.78 -22.79
N SER A 144 10.40 -1.82 -21.80
CA SER A 144 11.25 -2.97 -21.51
C SER A 144 10.47 -4.22 -21.07
N ASP A 145 11.09 -5.39 -21.24
CA ASP A 145 10.55 -6.67 -20.75
C ASP A 145 10.47 -6.64 -19.22
N TRP A 146 9.24 -6.73 -18.69
CA TRP A 146 9.00 -6.67 -17.25
C TRP A 146 9.72 -7.78 -16.48
N ARG A 147 9.95 -8.96 -17.08
CA ARG A 147 10.64 -10.08 -16.41
C ARG A 147 12.10 -9.75 -16.12
N ARG A 148 12.75 -9.08 -17.06
CA ARG A 148 14.12 -8.58 -16.88
C ARG A 148 14.16 -7.51 -15.79
N VAL A 149 13.22 -6.58 -15.81
CA VAL A 149 13.14 -5.51 -14.80
C VAL A 149 12.89 -6.09 -13.40
N ALA A 150 11.99 -7.06 -13.28
CA ALA A 150 11.68 -7.75 -12.03
C ALA A 150 12.92 -8.46 -11.44
N ALA A 151 13.70 -9.15 -12.28
CA ALA A 151 14.95 -9.79 -11.85
C ALA A 151 15.98 -8.77 -11.36
N VAL A 152 16.11 -7.63 -12.05
CA VAL A 152 16.98 -6.53 -11.60
C VAL A 152 16.49 -5.94 -10.28
N TYR A 153 15.19 -5.73 -10.11
CA TYR A 153 14.61 -5.16 -8.88
C TYR A 153 14.79 -6.08 -7.68
N ALA A 154 14.58 -7.39 -7.85
CA ALA A 154 14.93 -8.38 -6.84
C ALA A 154 16.41 -8.31 -6.45
N GLY A 155 17.30 -8.13 -7.44
CA GLY A 155 18.72 -7.90 -7.24
C GLY A 155 19.02 -6.60 -6.48
N LEU A 156 18.53 -5.45 -6.94
CA LEU A 156 18.85 -4.13 -6.39
C LEU A 156 18.33 -3.95 -4.97
N PHE A 157 17.08 -4.37 -4.74
CA PHE A 157 16.36 -4.09 -3.49
C PHE A 157 16.30 -5.28 -2.56
N GLY A 158 16.74 -6.44 -3.05
CA GLY A 158 16.77 -7.66 -2.28
C GLY A 158 15.39 -8.21 -1.97
N LEU A 159 14.50 -8.07 -2.95
CA LEU A 159 13.15 -8.61 -2.87
C LEU A 159 13.19 -10.12 -3.15
N ASP A 160 12.25 -10.85 -2.55
CA ASP A 160 12.07 -12.27 -2.77
C ASP A 160 11.14 -12.48 -3.98
N PRO A 161 11.65 -12.99 -5.13
CA PRO A 161 10.84 -13.17 -6.34
C PRO A 161 9.68 -14.16 -6.15
N THR A 162 9.71 -15.02 -5.13
CA THR A 162 8.60 -15.95 -4.84
C THR A 162 7.37 -15.25 -4.29
N ARG A 163 7.52 -13.99 -3.88
CA ARG A 163 6.43 -13.09 -3.46
C ARG A 163 5.84 -12.30 -4.62
N PHE A 164 6.43 -12.38 -5.81
CA PHE A 164 5.95 -11.61 -6.96
C PHE A 164 4.68 -12.23 -7.52
N SER A 165 3.82 -11.37 -8.05
CA SER A 165 2.52 -11.75 -8.58
C SER A 165 2.37 -11.23 -10.00
N GLU A 166 2.19 -12.11 -10.99
CA GLU A 166 1.99 -11.67 -12.38
C GLU A 166 0.65 -10.94 -12.51
N ILE A 167 0.60 -9.91 -13.33
CA ILE A 167 -0.62 -9.15 -13.58
C ILE A 167 -0.76 -8.84 -15.06
N GLY A 168 -1.99 -8.59 -15.48
CA GLY A 168 -2.29 -8.10 -16.82
C GLY A 168 -3.67 -7.49 -16.90
N SER A 169 -3.83 -6.54 -17.79
CA SER A 169 -5.12 -5.90 -18.05
C SER A 169 -5.26 -5.59 -19.53
N GLU A 170 -6.19 -6.28 -20.19
CA GLU A 170 -6.61 -5.91 -21.55
C GLU A 170 -7.27 -4.52 -21.56
N ARG A 171 -8.04 -4.19 -20.52
CA ARG A 171 -8.72 -2.89 -20.35
C ARG A 171 -7.74 -1.72 -20.33
N PHE A 172 -6.55 -1.91 -19.75
CA PHE A 172 -5.56 -0.85 -19.59
C PHE A 172 -4.32 -1.03 -20.46
N GLY A 173 -4.24 -2.12 -21.22
CA GLY A 173 -3.19 -2.38 -22.21
C GLY A 173 -1.83 -2.69 -21.59
N TYR A 174 -1.75 -3.59 -20.60
CA TYR A 174 -0.46 -3.99 -20.02
C TYR A 174 -0.42 -5.46 -19.56
N ILE A 175 0.81 -5.97 -19.46
CA ILE A 175 1.20 -7.18 -18.73
C ILE A 175 2.32 -6.83 -17.76
N GLY A 176 2.56 -7.60 -16.71
CA GLY A 176 3.52 -7.17 -15.71
C GLY A 176 3.62 -8.04 -14.47
N THR A 177 4.19 -7.46 -13.42
CA THR A 177 4.25 -8.08 -12.10
C THR A 177 4.19 -7.07 -10.98
N LEU A 178 3.68 -7.52 -9.84
CA LEU A 178 3.69 -6.84 -8.56
C LEU A 178 4.83 -7.39 -7.71
N THR A 179 5.77 -6.52 -7.36
CA THR A 179 6.95 -6.88 -6.56
C THR A 179 6.66 -6.71 -5.06
N LEU A 180 5.77 -7.54 -4.51
CA LEU A 180 5.34 -7.47 -3.11
C LEU A 180 6.52 -7.62 -2.13
N PHE A 181 6.57 -6.74 -1.12
CA PHE A 181 7.67 -6.72 -0.15
C PHE A 181 7.44 -7.74 0.97
N ASP A 182 6.29 -7.68 1.66
CA ASP A 182 5.97 -8.56 2.80
C ASP A 182 4.51 -9.06 2.84
N PRO A 183 4.04 -9.78 1.81
CA PRO A 183 2.72 -10.40 1.84
C PRO A 183 2.69 -11.61 2.79
N PRO A 184 1.55 -11.89 3.46
CA PRO A 184 0.30 -11.12 3.44
C PRO A 184 0.25 -9.99 4.48
N ASN A 185 1.33 -9.72 5.22
CA ASN A 185 1.32 -8.77 6.34
C ASN A 185 1.15 -7.32 5.88
N ARG A 186 1.68 -6.96 4.71
CA ARG A 186 1.68 -5.61 4.15
C ARG A 186 1.53 -5.63 2.62
N LEU A 187 0.78 -4.67 2.09
CA LEU A 187 0.40 -4.54 0.67
C LEU A 187 1.50 -3.88 -0.19
N ASP A 188 2.54 -3.36 0.45
CA ASP A 188 3.63 -2.57 -0.15
C ASP A 188 4.33 -3.28 -1.31
N ARG A 189 4.46 -2.59 -2.45
CA ARG A 189 5.03 -3.14 -3.68
C ARG A 189 5.46 -2.09 -4.70
N ILE A 190 6.26 -2.51 -5.67
CA ILE A 190 6.44 -1.79 -6.93
C ILE A 190 5.67 -2.54 -8.02
N GLU A 191 4.78 -1.85 -8.74
CA GLU A 191 4.13 -2.41 -9.93
C GLU A 191 5.04 -2.18 -11.14
N LEU A 192 5.32 -3.27 -11.87
CA LEU A 192 6.05 -3.25 -13.12
C LEU A 192 5.07 -3.55 -14.26
N SER A 193 4.66 -2.53 -15.02
CA SER A 193 3.63 -2.65 -16.05
C SER A 193 4.23 -2.45 -17.44
N GLN A 194 4.51 -3.53 -18.14
CA GLN A 194 4.89 -3.49 -19.55
C GLN A 194 3.67 -3.23 -20.42
N VAL A 195 3.69 -2.12 -21.15
CA VAL A 195 2.57 -1.75 -22.03
C VAL A 195 2.53 -2.67 -23.25
N THR A 196 1.32 -3.08 -23.65
CA THR A 196 1.09 -3.96 -24.80
C THR A 196 0.64 -3.20 -26.04
N ASP A 197 0.27 -1.93 -25.90
CA ASP A 197 -0.17 -1.06 -26.98
C ASP A 197 0.18 0.41 -26.70
N ASN A 198 -0.13 1.29 -27.67
CA ASN A 198 -0.03 2.74 -27.54
C ASN A 198 -1.40 3.43 -27.62
N VAL A 199 -2.48 2.67 -27.45
CA VAL A 199 -3.86 3.14 -27.57
C VAL A 199 -4.35 3.63 -26.22
N HIS A 200 -4.10 2.88 -25.15
CA HIS A 200 -4.55 3.22 -23.79
C HIS A 200 -3.69 4.32 -23.14
N ALA A 201 -4.18 4.92 -22.05
CA ALA A 201 -3.50 6.04 -21.41
C ALA A 201 -2.08 5.69 -20.94
N MET A 202 -1.91 4.52 -20.32
CA MET A 202 -0.61 4.00 -19.88
C MET A 202 0.31 3.74 -21.08
N GLY A 203 -0.21 3.10 -22.14
CA GLY A 203 0.51 2.89 -23.41
C GLY A 203 1.02 4.17 -24.05
N ARG A 204 0.16 5.20 -24.17
CA ARG A 204 0.54 6.53 -24.69
C ARG A 204 1.60 7.20 -23.82
N TYR A 205 1.51 7.05 -22.50
CA TYR A 205 2.49 7.59 -21.57
C TYR A 205 3.86 6.93 -21.77
N ALA A 206 3.93 5.61 -21.69
CA ALA A 206 5.19 4.87 -21.86
C ALA A 206 5.85 5.12 -23.23
N HIS A 207 5.08 5.21 -24.32
CA HIS A 207 5.64 5.52 -25.65
C HIS A 207 6.22 6.94 -25.75
N LYS A 208 5.67 7.89 -24.98
CA LYS A 208 6.18 9.27 -24.93
C LYS A 208 7.38 9.40 -23.98
N HIS A 209 7.39 8.63 -22.91
CA HIS A 209 8.29 8.83 -21.77
C HIS A 209 9.41 7.78 -21.68
N GLY A 210 9.28 6.65 -22.39
CA GLY A 210 10.08 5.45 -22.20
C GLY A 210 9.62 4.69 -20.94
N ASP A 211 10.49 3.81 -20.45
CA ASP A 211 10.36 3.28 -19.10
C ASP A 211 10.29 4.46 -18.12
N SER A 212 9.31 4.49 -17.22
CA SER A 212 9.08 5.67 -16.38
C SER A 212 8.12 5.43 -15.21
N LEU A 213 8.34 6.21 -14.15
CA LEU A 213 7.36 6.43 -13.08
C LEU A 213 6.08 7.06 -13.64
N TYR A 214 4.95 6.41 -13.42
CA TYR A 214 3.66 6.81 -13.99
C TYR A 214 2.67 7.34 -12.95
N MET A 215 2.45 6.57 -11.89
CA MET A 215 1.45 6.89 -10.85
C MET A 215 1.79 6.22 -9.53
N CYS A 216 0.99 6.49 -8.50
CA CYS A 216 1.04 5.77 -7.24
C CYS A 216 -0.36 5.46 -6.72
N TYR A 217 -0.45 4.56 -5.73
CA TYR A 217 -1.70 4.24 -5.04
C TYR A 217 -1.59 4.37 -3.54
N VAL A 218 -2.70 4.80 -2.95
CA VAL A 218 -2.94 4.78 -1.51
C VAL A 218 -4.12 3.87 -1.15
N GLU A 219 -4.01 3.22 -0.01
CA GLU A 219 -5.14 2.57 0.65
C GLU A 219 -5.84 3.59 1.56
N VAL A 220 -7.17 3.56 1.60
CA VAL A 220 -7.98 4.37 2.51
C VAL A 220 -8.86 3.47 3.38
N HIS A 221 -8.93 3.77 4.68
CA HIS A 221 -9.84 3.08 5.61
C HIS A 221 -11.21 3.75 5.66
N ASP A 222 -11.31 5.02 5.24
CA ASP A 222 -12.56 5.78 5.16
C ASP A 222 -12.77 6.32 3.73
N TRP A 223 -13.04 5.40 2.80
CA TRP A 223 -13.37 5.75 1.41
C TRP A 223 -14.58 6.69 1.29
N PRO A 224 -15.70 6.51 2.02
CA PRO A 224 -16.83 7.44 1.96
C PRO A 224 -16.43 8.90 2.23
N ASN A 225 -15.54 9.14 3.19
CA ASN A 225 -15.01 10.47 3.50
C ASN A 225 -14.14 11.04 2.38
N VAL A 226 -13.19 10.26 1.85
CA VAL A 226 -12.35 10.69 0.72
C VAL A 226 -13.21 11.01 -0.50
N ARG A 227 -14.18 10.14 -0.82
CA ARG A 227 -15.12 10.34 -1.91
C ARG A 227 -15.92 11.62 -1.71
N GLN A 228 -16.44 11.87 -0.51
CA GLN A 228 -17.19 13.11 -0.22
C GLN A 228 -16.31 14.35 -0.40
N ARG A 229 -15.06 14.33 0.08
CA ARG A 229 -14.09 15.44 -0.14
C ARG A 229 -13.84 15.71 -1.62
N LEU A 230 -13.69 14.65 -2.43
CA LEU A 230 -13.53 14.78 -3.88
C LEU A 230 -14.76 15.42 -4.53
N LEU A 231 -15.97 14.99 -4.14
CA LEU A 231 -17.22 15.53 -4.66
C LEU A 231 -17.44 16.99 -4.24
N ASP A 232 -17.25 17.31 -2.96
CA ASP A 232 -17.41 18.66 -2.42
C ASP A 232 -16.43 19.66 -3.05
N ALA A 233 -15.21 19.19 -3.33
CA ALA A 233 -14.19 19.97 -4.00
C ALA A 233 -14.36 20.04 -5.53
N ASN A 234 -15.43 19.44 -6.08
CA ASN A 234 -15.68 19.25 -7.50
C ASN A 234 -14.43 18.74 -8.26
N ALA A 235 -13.70 17.82 -7.63
CA ALA A 235 -12.43 17.32 -8.14
C ALA A 235 -12.66 16.35 -9.30
N ARG A 236 -11.80 16.42 -10.32
CA ARG A 236 -11.77 15.42 -11.39
C ARG A 236 -11.25 14.09 -10.85
N TYR A 237 -12.11 13.11 -10.73
CA TYR A 237 -11.72 11.73 -10.49
C TYR A 237 -12.58 10.76 -11.30
N THR A 238 -12.02 9.59 -11.59
CA THR A 238 -12.70 8.51 -12.29
C THR A 238 -13.02 7.41 -11.26
N PRO A 239 -14.28 7.10 -10.96
CA PRO A 239 -14.63 5.96 -10.10
C PRO A 239 -14.27 4.63 -10.77
N ARG A 240 -14.14 3.55 -9.99
CA ARG A 240 -13.95 2.20 -10.53
C ARG A 240 -15.19 1.67 -11.25
N GLY A 241 -16.36 1.89 -10.66
CA GLY A 241 -17.70 1.57 -11.15
C GLY A 241 -18.32 2.70 -11.97
N ALA A 242 -19.60 2.53 -12.31
CA ALA A 242 -20.30 3.42 -13.24
C ALA A 242 -20.71 4.76 -12.61
N GLU A 243 -21.02 4.78 -11.31
CA GLU A 243 -21.56 5.94 -10.63
C GLU A 243 -20.62 6.46 -9.53
N PRO A 244 -20.12 7.70 -9.66
CA PRO A 244 -19.19 8.28 -8.68
C PRO A 244 -19.72 8.32 -7.26
N VAL A 245 -21.01 8.62 -7.08
CA VAL A 245 -21.64 8.86 -5.76
C VAL A 245 -21.82 7.57 -4.96
N THR A 246 -22.02 6.45 -5.65
CA THR A 246 -22.30 5.13 -5.04
C THR A 246 -21.09 4.19 -5.09
N GLU A 247 -19.98 4.62 -5.72
CA GLU A 247 -18.74 3.86 -5.86
C GLU A 247 -18.22 3.33 -4.51
N PRO A 248 -18.14 2.00 -4.30
CA PRO A 248 -17.78 1.43 -3.01
C PRO A 248 -16.27 1.20 -2.81
N ASP A 249 -15.48 1.08 -3.88
CA ASP A 249 -14.17 0.44 -3.83
C ASP A 249 -12.99 1.38 -4.10
N GLY A 250 -13.21 2.49 -4.82
CA GLY A 250 -12.19 3.52 -5.03
C GLY A 250 -12.22 4.17 -6.41
N GLY A 251 -11.08 4.72 -6.84
CA GLY A 251 -10.98 5.41 -8.13
C GLY A 251 -9.62 6.02 -8.41
N TRP A 252 -9.55 6.86 -9.44
CA TRP A 252 -8.34 7.57 -9.87
C TRP A 252 -8.55 9.07 -9.82
N VAL A 253 -7.79 9.76 -8.98
CA VAL A 253 -7.78 11.23 -8.92
C VAL A 253 -6.90 11.75 -10.06
N HIS A 254 -7.47 12.65 -10.87
CA HIS A 254 -6.81 13.14 -12.08
C HIS A 254 -5.60 14.04 -11.72
N PRO A 255 -4.49 14.02 -12.50
CA PRO A 255 -3.29 14.82 -12.24
C PRO A 255 -3.50 16.32 -12.00
N LYS A 256 -4.51 16.90 -12.64
CA LYS A 256 -4.88 18.31 -12.45
C LYS A 256 -5.31 18.66 -11.02
N GLU A 257 -5.76 17.68 -10.25
CA GLU A 257 -6.22 17.88 -8.88
C GLU A 257 -5.08 17.78 -7.85
N LEU A 258 -3.97 17.15 -8.23
CA LEU A 258 -2.86 16.81 -7.36
C LEU A 258 -1.52 17.19 -8.01
N HIS A 259 -1.46 18.39 -8.62
CA HIS A 259 -0.21 18.98 -9.14
C HIS A 259 0.64 18.01 -9.99
N GLY A 260 -0.02 17.33 -10.92
CA GLY A 260 0.62 16.39 -11.85
C GLY A 260 0.70 14.93 -11.37
N LEU A 261 0.25 14.61 -10.15
CA LEU A 261 0.15 13.23 -9.65
C LEU A 261 -1.15 12.57 -10.11
N LEU A 262 -1.06 11.51 -10.91
CA LEU A 262 -2.15 10.54 -11.05
C LEU A 262 -2.15 9.65 -9.80
N LEU A 263 -3.21 9.71 -9.00
CA LEU A 263 -3.33 8.95 -7.76
C LEU A 263 -4.44 7.91 -7.88
N GLY A 264 -4.08 6.64 -7.72
CA GLY A 264 -5.05 5.59 -7.47
C GLY A 264 -5.43 5.52 -6.00
N VAL A 265 -6.71 5.25 -5.73
CA VAL A 265 -7.26 5.10 -4.38
C VAL A 265 -8.03 3.79 -4.34
N SER A 266 -7.82 3.00 -3.30
CA SER A 266 -8.62 1.81 -3.00
C SER A 266 -9.00 1.78 -1.54
N ARG A 267 -10.22 1.34 -1.22
CA ARG A 267 -10.54 1.00 0.17
C ARG A 267 -9.70 -0.19 0.64
N THR A 268 -9.59 -0.36 1.96
CA THR A 268 -8.95 -1.52 2.58
C THR A 268 -9.48 -2.85 2.01
N GLY A 269 -8.56 -3.78 1.77
CA GLY A 269 -8.86 -5.12 1.25
C GLY A 269 -8.87 -5.20 -0.29
N VAL A 270 -9.37 -4.18 -0.97
CA VAL A 270 -9.66 -4.23 -2.42
C VAL A 270 -8.40 -4.46 -3.26
N ALA A 271 -7.28 -3.87 -2.88
CA ALA A 271 -6.04 -4.02 -3.64
C ALA A 271 -5.39 -5.40 -3.54
N TRP A 272 -5.78 -6.21 -2.56
CA TRP A 272 -5.34 -7.59 -2.46
C TRP A 272 -5.98 -8.48 -3.54
N ASP A 273 -7.20 -8.14 -4.01
CA ASP A 273 -7.91 -8.94 -5.02
C ASP A 273 -7.14 -9.03 -6.35
N TRP A 274 -6.50 -7.94 -6.79
CA TRP A 274 -5.67 -7.96 -8.00
C TRP A 274 -4.20 -8.25 -7.72
N SER A 275 -3.82 -8.43 -6.46
CA SER A 275 -2.45 -8.81 -6.09
C SER A 275 -2.18 -10.31 -6.21
N GLN A 276 -3.16 -11.11 -6.66
CA GLN A 276 -3.18 -12.59 -6.61
C GLN A 276 -2.65 -13.18 -5.27
N SER A 277 -2.67 -12.39 -4.20
CA SER A 277 -2.58 -12.91 -2.84
C SER A 277 -3.86 -13.67 -2.47
N LYS A 278 -4.91 -13.54 -3.29
CA LYS A 278 -5.80 -14.67 -3.57
C LYS A 278 -5.05 -15.79 -4.27
N ARG A 279 -4.32 -16.60 -3.51
CA ARG A 279 -3.88 -17.91 -3.97
C ARG A 279 -5.14 -18.72 -4.23
N ASP A 280 -5.43 -19.05 -5.49
CA ASP A 280 -6.45 -20.05 -5.83
C ASP A 280 -7.78 -19.86 -5.06
N ASP A 281 -8.46 -18.70 -5.14
CA ASP A 281 -9.72 -18.38 -4.41
C ASP A 281 -9.64 -18.28 -2.86
N GLU A 282 -8.45 -18.30 -2.28
CA GLU A 282 -8.22 -18.09 -0.84
C GLU A 282 -8.20 -16.59 -0.49
N LEU A 283 -9.09 -16.11 0.35
CA LEU A 283 -9.06 -14.75 0.89
C LEU A 283 -8.23 -14.77 2.18
N PHE A 284 -7.26 -13.86 2.29
CA PHE A 284 -6.55 -13.57 3.54
C PHE A 284 -6.82 -12.12 3.88
N ASP A 285 -7.56 -11.88 4.96
CA ASP A 285 -7.97 -10.56 5.39
C ASP A 285 -7.58 -10.33 6.86
N PHE A 286 -7.14 -9.11 7.14
CA PHE A 286 -6.73 -8.66 8.45
C PHE A 286 -7.17 -7.22 8.64
N ASP A 287 -7.95 -6.98 9.68
CA ASP A 287 -8.38 -5.64 10.06
C ASP A 287 -8.32 -5.43 11.57
N TYR A 288 -8.65 -4.21 12.00
CA TYR A 288 -8.86 -3.91 13.39
C TYR A 288 -9.88 -2.78 13.59
N VAL A 289 -10.49 -2.75 14.77
CA VAL A 289 -11.37 -1.69 15.23
C VAL A 289 -10.82 -1.11 16.52
N ASP A 290 -10.60 0.20 16.55
CA ASP A 290 -10.26 0.95 17.76
C ASP A 290 -11.52 1.35 18.51
N TYR A 291 -11.54 1.09 19.83
CA TYR A 291 -12.59 1.51 20.75
C TYR A 291 -12.09 2.65 21.65
N GLU A 292 -13.02 3.29 22.36
CA GLU A 292 -12.67 4.32 23.34
C GLU A 292 -11.73 3.77 24.42
N ALA A 293 -10.87 4.64 24.96
CA ALA A 293 -9.91 4.24 25.96
C ALA A 293 -10.59 3.64 27.21
N GLY A 294 -10.15 2.46 27.63
CA GLY A 294 -10.73 1.71 28.74
C GLY A 294 -12.06 1.03 28.42
N TRP A 295 -12.52 0.99 27.16
CA TRP A 295 -13.79 0.36 26.81
C TRP A 295 -13.85 -1.12 27.20
N TYR A 296 -12.74 -1.84 27.06
CA TYR A 296 -12.67 -3.24 27.49
C TYR A 296 -12.37 -3.42 28.98
N SER A 297 -11.87 -2.38 29.67
CA SER A 297 -11.35 -2.50 31.05
C SER A 297 -12.39 -2.95 32.09
N THR A 298 -13.67 -2.73 31.82
CA THR A 298 -14.79 -3.10 32.71
C THR A 298 -15.57 -4.31 32.21
N ARG A 299 -15.08 -5.02 31.20
CA ARG A 299 -15.79 -6.12 30.52
C ARG A 299 -14.98 -7.40 30.59
N ASP A 300 -15.66 -8.54 30.54
CA ASP A 300 -15.00 -9.82 30.34
C ASP A 300 -14.49 -9.90 28.88
N THR A 301 -13.19 -9.71 28.70
CA THR A 301 -12.54 -9.67 27.40
C THR A 301 -12.67 -10.98 26.63
N LYS A 302 -12.74 -12.15 27.29
CA LYS A 302 -12.99 -13.43 26.61
C LYS A 302 -14.40 -13.50 26.07
N PHE A 303 -15.38 -13.07 26.88
CA PHE A 303 -16.76 -12.98 26.42
C PHE A 303 -16.90 -11.98 25.27
N MET A 304 -16.26 -10.81 25.36
CA MET A 304 -16.33 -9.79 24.31
C MET A 304 -15.69 -10.24 23.00
N ALA A 305 -14.51 -10.87 23.04
CA ALA A 305 -13.87 -11.40 21.84
C ALA A 305 -14.79 -12.42 21.14
N ARG A 306 -15.44 -13.28 21.94
CA ARG A 306 -16.44 -14.21 21.43
C ARG A 306 -17.64 -13.51 20.81
N GLU A 307 -18.30 -12.61 21.51
CA GLU A 307 -19.53 -11.98 21.01
C GLU A 307 -19.26 -11.17 19.74
N LEU A 308 -18.17 -10.41 19.72
CA LEU A 308 -17.81 -9.56 18.57
C LEU A 308 -17.33 -10.40 17.37
N GLY A 309 -16.55 -11.46 17.61
CA GLY A 309 -16.09 -12.34 16.53
C GLY A 309 -17.15 -13.32 16.03
N ARG A 310 -18.01 -13.84 16.91
CA ARG A 310 -19.05 -14.82 16.56
C ARG A 310 -20.27 -14.17 15.93
N GLY A 311 -20.70 -13.01 16.43
CA GLY A 311 -21.94 -12.36 16.00
C GLY A 311 -21.98 -12.08 14.50
N GLU A 312 -20.88 -11.62 13.91
CA GLU A 312 -20.78 -11.36 12.47
C GLU A 312 -20.90 -12.65 11.64
N ALA A 313 -20.32 -13.75 12.11
CA ALA A 313 -20.33 -15.01 11.36
C ALA A 313 -21.61 -15.82 11.51
N GLU A 314 -22.34 -15.78 12.63
CA GLU A 314 -23.63 -16.47 12.71
C GLU A 314 -24.66 -15.86 11.75
N ILE A 315 -24.56 -14.55 11.50
CA ILE A 315 -25.38 -13.84 10.51
C ILE A 315 -24.99 -14.28 9.09
N ALA A 316 -23.69 -14.34 8.79
CA ALA A 316 -23.20 -14.66 7.45
C ALA A 316 -23.24 -16.17 7.12
N PHE A 317 -23.03 -17.04 8.11
CA PHE A 317 -22.82 -18.47 7.97
C PHE A 317 -23.69 -19.25 8.97
N PRO A 318 -25.00 -19.42 8.71
CA PRO A 318 -25.89 -20.10 9.63
C PRO A 318 -25.56 -21.59 9.79
N ARG A 319 -25.62 -22.11 11.03
CA ARG A 319 -25.36 -23.53 11.37
C ARG A 319 -26.25 -24.53 10.62
N SER A 320 -27.39 -24.10 10.10
CA SER A 320 -28.25 -24.94 9.25
C SER A 320 -27.62 -25.27 7.90
N ARG A 321 -26.63 -24.49 7.46
CA ARG A 321 -25.97 -24.61 6.15
C ARG A 321 -24.49 -24.96 6.24
N PHE A 322 -23.83 -24.61 7.34
CA PHE A 322 -22.39 -24.78 7.51
C PHE A 322 -22.03 -25.52 8.79
N LYS A 323 -20.93 -26.28 8.75
CA LYS A 323 -20.42 -27.03 9.88
C LYS A 323 -19.40 -26.19 10.63
N TYR A 324 -19.63 -25.97 11.92
CA TYR A 324 -18.70 -25.24 12.77
C TYR A 324 -17.66 -26.24 13.27
N VAL A 325 -16.41 -26.06 12.85
CA VAL A 325 -15.27 -26.95 13.14
C VAL A 325 -14.53 -26.53 14.40
N LEU A 326 -14.39 -25.22 14.61
CA LEU A 326 -13.80 -24.62 15.80
C LEU A 326 -14.73 -23.49 16.27
N ASP A 327 -15.02 -23.41 17.56
CA ASP A 327 -15.92 -22.44 18.20
C ASP A 327 -15.52 -22.36 19.67
N GLU A 328 -14.42 -21.67 19.96
CA GLU A 328 -13.86 -21.62 21.31
C GLU A 328 -13.04 -20.35 21.58
N ALA A 329 -12.95 -20.01 22.87
CA ALA A 329 -12.05 -18.95 23.34
C ALA A 329 -10.60 -19.42 23.22
N ILE A 330 -9.73 -18.52 22.74
CA ILE A 330 -8.31 -18.78 22.57
C ILE A 330 -7.49 -17.68 23.25
N THR A 331 -6.18 -17.90 23.37
CA THR A 331 -5.26 -16.89 23.89
C THR A 331 -4.03 -16.85 23.00
N LEU A 332 -3.57 -15.65 22.67
CA LEU A 332 -2.35 -15.41 21.90
C LEU A 332 -1.50 -14.38 22.64
N GLN A 333 -0.28 -14.75 23.05
CA GLN A 333 0.65 -13.85 23.76
C GLN A 333 0.04 -13.16 25.00
N GLY A 334 -0.91 -13.82 25.68
CA GLY A 334 -1.61 -13.28 26.85
C GLY A 334 -2.83 -12.41 26.52
N TRP A 335 -3.17 -12.23 25.24
CA TRP A 335 -4.39 -11.56 24.82
C TRP A 335 -5.54 -12.54 24.72
N ASP A 336 -6.69 -12.12 25.23
CA ASP A 336 -7.93 -12.86 25.07
C ASP A 336 -8.40 -12.76 23.62
N GLY A 337 -8.78 -13.91 23.08
CA GLY A 337 -9.28 -14.02 21.73
C GLY A 337 -10.34 -15.09 21.58
N TYR A 338 -10.82 -15.22 20.36
CA TYR A 338 -11.82 -16.20 19.98
C TYR A 338 -11.55 -16.74 18.58
N ALA A 339 -11.65 -18.05 18.45
CA ALA A 339 -11.48 -18.77 17.19
C ALA A 339 -12.81 -19.32 16.72
N LEU A 340 -13.11 -19.07 15.44
CA LEU A 340 -14.24 -19.69 14.77
C LEU A 340 -13.82 -20.20 13.39
N ASP A 341 -13.90 -21.51 13.19
CA ASP A 341 -13.65 -22.15 11.90
C ASP A 341 -14.95 -22.78 11.40
N ILE A 342 -15.32 -22.49 10.16
CA ILE A 342 -16.55 -22.92 9.52
C ILE A 342 -16.17 -23.69 8.25
N GLU A 343 -16.78 -24.85 8.03
CA GLU A 343 -16.51 -25.74 6.91
C GLU A 343 -17.78 -25.96 6.09
N ASP A 344 -17.63 -25.93 4.76
CA ASP A 344 -18.68 -26.24 3.81
C ASP A 344 -18.70 -27.73 3.42
N THR A 345 -19.63 -28.13 2.56
CA THR A 345 -19.76 -29.53 2.11
C THR A 345 -18.59 -30.02 1.25
N ASN A 346 -17.76 -29.12 0.73
CA ASN A 346 -16.58 -29.42 -0.09
C ASN A 346 -15.28 -29.37 0.74
N ALA A 347 -15.40 -29.36 2.07
CA ALA A 347 -14.30 -29.18 3.02
C ALA A 347 -13.54 -27.85 2.90
N SER A 348 -14.06 -26.89 2.14
CA SER A 348 -13.53 -25.52 2.13
C SER A 348 -13.85 -24.86 3.46
N ARG A 349 -12.93 -24.04 3.98
CA ARG A 349 -13.09 -23.42 5.29
C ARG A 349 -13.08 -21.91 5.24
N VAL A 350 -13.77 -21.32 6.20
CA VAL A 350 -13.60 -19.95 6.64
C VAL A 350 -13.02 -20.04 8.05
N MET A 351 -11.82 -19.50 8.28
CA MET A 351 -11.15 -19.52 9.58
C MET A 351 -11.02 -18.08 10.08
N MET A 352 -11.54 -17.82 11.28
CA MET A 352 -11.56 -16.49 11.86
C MET A 352 -10.86 -16.46 13.21
N ARG A 353 -10.06 -15.42 13.44
CA ARG A 353 -9.45 -15.16 14.75
C ARG A 353 -9.75 -13.74 15.14
N THR A 354 -10.19 -13.55 16.37
CA THR A 354 -10.33 -12.21 16.97
C THR A 354 -9.50 -12.13 18.23
N TYR A 355 -8.84 -10.99 18.45
CA TYR A 355 -8.02 -10.76 19.63
C TYR A 355 -8.23 -9.34 20.15
N ILE A 356 -8.36 -9.19 21.47
CA ILE A 356 -8.46 -7.88 22.12
C ILE A 356 -7.10 -7.51 22.69
N VAL A 357 -6.59 -6.35 22.28
CA VAL A 357 -5.34 -5.79 22.78
C VAL A 357 -5.59 -4.37 23.23
N LYS A 358 -5.55 -4.13 24.54
CA LYS A 358 -5.96 -2.86 25.15
C LYS A 358 -7.38 -2.48 24.69
N ASP A 359 -7.50 -1.41 23.91
CA ASP A 359 -8.75 -0.86 23.40
C ASP A 359 -8.99 -1.17 21.92
N ARG A 360 -8.31 -2.19 21.38
CA ARG A 360 -8.40 -2.58 19.97
C ARG A 360 -8.84 -4.02 19.81
N LEU A 361 -9.78 -4.26 18.91
CA LEU A 361 -10.15 -5.58 18.43
C LEU A 361 -9.46 -5.84 17.09
N TYR A 362 -8.56 -6.82 17.03
CA TYR A 362 -8.00 -7.32 15.77
C TYR A 362 -8.87 -8.45 15.23
N ARG A 363 -9.08 -8.50 13.91
CA ARG A 363 -9.75 -9.63 13.25
C ARG A 363 -8.90 -10.14 12.10
N MET A 364 -8.81 -11.45 12.03
CA MET A 364 -8.22 -12.18 10.91
C MET A 364 -9.31 -13.06 10.32
N LEU A 365 -9.44 -13.03 9.01
CA LEU A 365 -10.34 -13.87 8.26
C LEU A 365 -9.54 -14.55 7.16
N VAL A 366 -9.68 -15.86 7.07
CA VAL A 366 -9.06 -16.65 6.02
C VAL A 366 -10.09 -17.54 5.36
N THR A 367 -10.03 -17.72 4.05
CA THR A 367 -10.77 -18.78 3.36
C THR A 367 -9.80 -19.77 2.75
N THR A 368 -10.10 -21.06 2.88
CA THR A 368 -9.31 -22.15 2.32
C THR A 368 -10.16 -23.06 1.47
N LYS A 369 -9.50 -23.73 0.54
CA LYS A 369 -10.06 -24.91 -0.13
C LYS A 369 -9.93 -26.15 0.78
N GLY A 370 -10.60 -27.23 0.42
CA GLY A 370 -10.54 -28.51 1.13
C GLY A 370 -9.25 -29.30 0.96
N ASP A 371 -8.15 -28.66 0.53
CA ASP A 371 -6.87 -29.32 0.26
C ASP A 371 -5.81 -28.98 1.33
N LEU A 372 -4.78 -29.83 1.43
CA LEU A 372 -3.75 -29.70 2.47
C LEU A 372 -2.87 -28.46 2.30
N LYS A 373 -2.67 -27.97 1.06
CA LYS A 373 -1.78 -26.84 0.79
C LYS A 373 -2.42 -25.54 1.27
N SER A 374 -3.70 -25.33 0.94
CA SER A 374 -4.49 -24.17 1.38
C SER A 374 -4.64 -24.13 2.90
N MET A 375 -5.02 -25.25 3.51
CA MET A 375 -5.09 -25.40 4.97
C MET A 375 -3.76 -25.08 5.66
N SER A 376 -2.63 -25.53 5.11
CA SER A 376 -1.31 -25.23 5.67
C SER A 376 -0.93 -23.75 5.54
N ALA A 377 -1.37 -23.06 4.47
CA ALA A 377 -1.14 -21.63 4.29
C ALA A 377 -1.99 -20.80 5.25
N ALA A 378 -3.25 -21.16 5.42
CA ALA A 378 -4.14 -20.59 6.42
C ALA A 378 -3.59 -20.68 7.84
N THR A 379 -3.16 -21.86 8.28
CA THR A 379 -2.57 -22.02 9.62
C THR A 379 -1.36 -21.10 9.79
N ARG A 380 -0.47 -21.02 8.79
CA ARG A 380 0.68 -20.11 8.86
C ARG A 380 0.28 -18.64 8.94
N PHE A 381 -0.78 -18.22 8.24
CA PHE A 381 -1.31 -16.86 8.35
C PHE A 381 -1.90 -16.59 9.72
N LEU A 382 -2.75 -17.47 10.26
CA LEU A 382 -3.32 -17.30 11.58
C LEU A 382 -2.24 -17.30 12.69
N ASP A 383 -1.18 -18.07 12.49
CA ASP A 383 0.00 -18.11 13.37
C ASP A 383 0.98 -16.95 13.14
N SER A 384 0.85 -16.20 12.04
CA SER A 384 1.75 -15.09 11.69
C SER A 384 1.44 -13.82 12.48
N LEU A 385 0.26 -13.72 13.10
CA LEU A 385 -0.02 -12.66 14.06
C LEU A 385 0.88 -12.83 15.28
N ARG A 386 2.08 -12.29 15.17
CA ARG A 386 3.03 -12.08 16.25
C ARG A 386 3.32 -10.60 16.24
N LEU A 387 2.62 -9.82 17.07
CA LEU A 387 3.06 -8.44 17.25
C LEU A 387 4.42 -8.51 17.95
N ALA A 388 5.43 -7.90 17.32
CA ALA A 388 6.77 -7.84 17.88
C ALA A 388 6.72 -7.22 19.28
N GLU A 389 7.25 -7.96 20.25
CA GLU A 389 7.65 -7.52 21.59
C GLU A 389 6.70 -6.57 22.33
N THR A 390 5.61 -7.10 22.89
CA THR A 390 5.09 -6.54 24.14
C THR A 390 5.86 -7.16 25.31
N ARG A 391 7.00 -6.56 25.68
CA ARG A 391 7.41 -6.61 27.09
C ARG A 391 6.68 -5.49 27.84
N PRO A 392 6.31 -5.73 29.12
CA PRO A 392 5.51 -4.81 29.92
C PRO A 392 6.11 -3.41 30.03
#